data_AF-A0A4D6NVE2-F1
#
_entry.id   AF-A0A4D6NVE2-F1
#
_cell.length_a   1.000
_cell.length_b   1.000
_cell.length_c   1.000
_cell.angle_alpha   90.00
_cell.angle_beta   90.00
_cell.angle_gamma   90.00
#
_symmetry.space_group_name_H-M   'P 1'
#
loop_
_entity.id
_entity.type
_entity.pdbx_description
1 polymer ?
#
loop_
_entity_poly.entity_id
_entity_poly.type
_entity_poly.pdbx_seq_one_letter_code
_entity_poly.pdbx_strand_id
1 'polypeptide(L)'
;MSIARKEIVGGLKELQSQENVRPDPRAFPSHLFGFSHPLKRRRLGIDEVASGNPAANPTGSRHSVSHDRNKPLQEKLPSQPADQAPPTGETNISNKFEFLIRAAKAQTGVLSESQKELVIANKRIADLTKQLDYAREECDSHYAKLNLTSKDYEKCRKKSLEDKLEWEAQEKDLKREKSELSSALEEAKDEIARSFMKGFHRAIEQVNILFPNTDLSVVDPLKIAVDGKIVAE
;
A
#
# COMPACT_ATOMS: atom_id res chain seq x y z
N MET A 1 -19.50 17.57 4.94
CA MET A 1 -18.28 18.26 5.38
C MET A 1 -17.27 18.20 4.24
N SER A 2 -16.90 19.34 3.65
CA SER A 2 -15.93 19.39 2.55
C SER A 2 -14.54 19.53 3.17
N ILE A 3 -13.76 18.44 3.17
CA ILE A 3 -12.35 18.47 3.53
C ILE A 3 -11.61 19.12 2.36
N ALA A 4 -10.91 20.23 2.63
CA ALA A 4 -10.27 21.01 1.59
C ALA A 4 -9.11 20.20 0.99
N ARG A 5 -8.89 20.25 -0.33
CA ARG A 5 -7.75 19.58 -1.00
C ARG A 5 -6.39 19.84 -0.31
N LYS A 6 -6.24 20.98 0.37
CA LYS A 6 -5.04 21.33 1.14
C LYS A 6 -4.82 20.41 2.34
N GLU A 7 -5.87 19.95 3.00
CA GLU A 7 -5.79 19.04 4.15
C GLU A 7 -5.36 17.63 3.72
N ILE A 8 -5.84 17.17 2.57
CA ILE A 8 -5.43 15.87 1.98
C ILE A 8 -3.95 15.90 1.60
N VAL A 9 -3.49 16.99 0.96
CA VAL A 9 -2.08 17.15 0.59
C VAL A 9 -1.18 17.29 1.83
N GLY A 10 -1.70 17.92 2.90
CA GLY A 10 -1.03 17.99 4.20
C GLY A 10 -0.84 16.61 4.83
N GLY A 11 -1.92 15.82 4.92
CA GLY A 11 -1.88 14.46 5.48
C GLY A 11 -0.94 13.52 4.72
N LEU A 12 -0.89 13.62 3.39
CA LEU A 12 0.03 12.81 2.57
C LEU A 12 1.52 13.14 2.82
N LYS A 13 1.86 14.43 3.00
CA LYS A 13 3.24 14.83 3.35
C LYS A 13 3.65 14.38 4.74
N GLU A 14 2.71 14.36 5.69
CA GLU A 14 2.98 13.92 7.06
C GLU A 14 3.21 12.40 7.13
N LEU A 15 2.44 11.61 6.38
CA LEU A 15 2.65 10.16 6.24
C LEU A 15 4.02 9.84 5.60
N GLN A 16 4.43 10.59 4.58
CA GLN A 16 5.74 10.42 3.95
C GLN A 16 6.90 10.80 4.89
N SER A 17 6.67 11.73 5.83
CA SER A 17 7.68 12.12 6.82
C SER A 17 7.85 11.06 7.91
N GLN A 18 6.78 10.35 8.29
CA GLN A 18 6.83 9.26 9.27
C GLN A 18 7.52 7.99 8.72
N GLU A 19 7.48 7.76 7.41
CA GLU A 19 8.15 6.62 6.77
C GLU A 19 9.68 6.72 6.79
N ASN A 20 10.22 7.95 6.87
CA ASN A 20 11.67 8.20 6.92
C ASN A 20 12.28 8.23 8.32
N VAL A 21 11.47 8.10 9.38
CA VAL A 21 12.00 8.03 10.75
C VAL A 21 12.46 6.59 11.01
N ARG A 22 13.77 6.35 10.88
CA ARG A 22 14.37 5.09 11.33
C ARG A 22 14.05 4.90 12.82
N PRO A 23 13.45 3.78 13.23
CA PRO A 23 13.21 3.52 14.64
C PRO A 23 14.54 3.46 15.38
N ASP A 24 14.69 4.28 16.42
CA ASP A 24 15.82 4.26 17.33
C ASP A 24 15.76 2.95 18.13
N PRO A 25 16.75 2.04 17.99
CA PRO A 25 16.74 0.75 18.69
C PRO A 25 16.88 0.85 20.20
N ARG A 26 17.04 2.06 20.78
CA ARG A 26 17.30 2.25 22.22
C ARG A 26 16.08 2.62 23.06
N ALA A 27 14.90 2.78 22.47
CA ALA A 27 13.70 3.22 23.19
C ALA A 27 12.61 2.14 23.19
N PHE A 28 12.70 1.14 24.06
CA PHE A 28 11.55 0.30 24.42
C PHE A 28 11.36 0.25 25.95
N PRO A 29 10.21 0.71 26.47
CA PRO A 29 9.88 0.62 27.89
C PRO A 29 9.47 -0.82 28.25
N SER A 30 10.12 -1.35 29.28
CA SER A 30 10.08 -2.75 29.72
C SER A 30 8.91 -3.14 30.63
N HIS A 31 7.80 -2.39 30.60
CA HIS A 31 6.63 -2.70 31.43
C HIS A 31 5.42 -3.01 30.57
N LEU A 32 5.15 -4.30 30.35
CA LEU A 32 3.82 -4.91 30.21
C LEU A 32 3.97 -6.34 29.65
N PHE A 33 4.20 -7.33 30.52
CA PHE A 33 3.99 -8.73 30.19
C PHE A 33 3.11 -9.38 31.25
N GLY A 34 1.98 -9.91 30.79
CA GLY A 34 1.10 -10.71 31.60
C GLY A 34 -0.18 -10.96 30.83
N PHE A 35 -0.17 -11.94 29.92
CA PHE A 35 -1.31 -12.83 29.65
C PHE A 35 -0.83 -14.01 28.80
N SER A 36 -0.87 -15.20 29.40
CA SER A 36 -0.54 -16.48 28.78
C SER A 36 -1.77 -17.06 28.08
N HIS A 37 -1.69 -17.27 26.77
CA HIS A 37 -2.63 -18.16 26.07
C HIS A 37 -1.89 -19.10 25.10
N PRO A 38 -2.28 -20.40 25.04
CA PRO A 38 -1.66 -21.37 24.15
C PRO A 38 -2.27 -21.29 22.74
N LEU A 39 -1.45 -20.94 21.74
CA LEU A 39 -1.87 -20.93 20.33
C LEU A 39 -1.66 -22.31 19.67
N LYS A 40 -2.77 -22.88 19.18
CA LYS A 40 -2.80 -24.06 18.32
C LYS A 40 -2.17 -23.72 16.96
N ARG A 41 -1.06 -24.38 16.62
CA ARG A 41 -0.43 -24.34 15.29
C ARG A 41 -1.36 -24.97 14.24
N ARG A 42 -1.86 -24.17 13.29
CA ARG A 42 -2.39 -24.65 12.01
C ARG A 42 -1.28 -24.57 10.97
N ARG A 43 -0.86 -25.73 10.44
CA ARG A 43 -0.07 -25.82 9.21
C ARG A 43 -0.97 -25.44 8.03
N LEU A 44 -0.66 -24.36 7.34
CA LEU A 44 -1.13 -24.11 5.99
C LEU A 44 -0.03 -24.59 5.04
N GLY A 45 -0.34 -25.65 4.28
CA GLY A 45 0.44 -26.05 3.12
C GLY A 45 0.34 -24.94 2.07
N ILE A 46 1.49 -24.45 1.63
CA ILE A 46 1.60 -23.55 0.49
C ILE A 46 1.86 -24.47 -0.70
N ASP A 47 0.87 -24.56 -1.58
CA ASP A 47 1.02 -25.20 -2.88
C ASP A 47 2.00 -24.37 -3.74
N GLU A 48 3.03 -25.05 -4.23
CA GLU A 48 3.93 -24.57 -5.27
C GLU A 48 3.13 -24.35 -6.56
N VAL A 49 3.04 -23.10 -7.02
CA VAL A 49 2.68 -22.80 -8.41
C VAL A 49 3.88 -22.17 -9.09
N ALA A 50 4.26 -22.84 -10.18
CA ALA A 50 5.43 -22.62 -11.01
C ALA A 50 5.59 -21.18 -11.52
N SER A 51 6.81 -20.67 -11.31
CA SER A 51 7.66 -20.02 -12.30
C SER A 51 7.08 -19.87 -13.72
N GLY A 52 6.65 -18.66 -14.06
CA GLY A 52 6.47 -18.18 -15.43
C GLY A 52 7.11 -16.80 -15.56
N ASN A 53 8.30 -16.76 -16.19
CA ASN A 53 9.12 -15.57 -16.38
C ASN A 53 8.54 -14.61 -17.46
N PRO A 54 9.03 -13.35 -17.51
CA PRO A 54 8.34 -12.18 -18.04
C PRO A 54 8.65 -11.89 -19.51
N ALA A 55 7.69 -11.35 -20.26
CA ALA A 55 7.99 -10.58 -21.46
C ALA A 55 6.82 -9.68 -21.90
N ALA A 56 7.19 -8.51 -22.40
CA ALA A 56 6.50 -7.68 -23.39
C ALA A 56 5.42 -6.68 -22.91
N ASN A 57 5.89 -5.42 -22.83
CA ASN A 57 5.28 -4.18 -23.36
C ASN A 57 3.91 -3.71 -22.82
N PRO A 58 3.88 -2.45 -22.35
CA PRO A 58 2.82 -1.53 -22.71
C PRO A 58 3.40 -0.40 -23.57
N THR A 59 3.05 -0.43 -24.86
CA THR A 59 3.10 0.73 -25.75
C THR A 59 2.21 1.83 -25.17
N GLY A 60 2.83 2.71 -24.38
CA GLY A 60 2.21 3.93 -23.90
C GLY A 60 2.03 4.93 -25.04
N SER A 61 0.92 4.84 -25.77
CA SER A 61 0.43 5.98 -26.56
C SER A 61 -0.33 6.93 -25.64
N ARG A 62 0.41 7.82 -24.97
CA ARG A 62 -0.16 8.98 -24.29
C ARG A 62 -0.50 10.03 -25.35
N HIS A 63 -1.73 10.00 -25.86
CA HIS A 63 -2.30 11.14 -26.57
C HIS A 63 -2.62 12.23 -25.54
N SER A 64 -1.64 13.08 -25.25
CA SER A 64 -1.84 14.33 -24.54
C SER A 64 -2.59 15.29 -25.47
N VAL A 65 -3.92 15.33 -25.37
CA VAL A 65 -4.71 16.39 -26.00
C VAL A 65 -4.56 17.63 -25.12
N SER A 66 -3.59 18.48 -25.45
CA SER A 66 -3.45 19.80 -24.84
C SER A 66 -4.59 20.69 -25.35
N HIS A 67 -5.66 20.81 -24.57
CA HIS A 67 -6.61 21.90 -24.75
C HIS A 67 -6.00 23.18 -24.18
N ASP A 68 -5.39 23.96 -25.06
CA ASP A 68 -4.96 25.33 -24.78
C ASP A 68 -6.20 26.17 -24.44
N ARG A 69 -6.40 26.45 -23.16
CA ARG A 69 -7.58 27.15 -22.61
C ARG A 69 -7.54 28.66 -22.84
N ASN A 70 -6.49 29.18 -23.47
CA ASN A 70 -6.24 30.61 -23.65
C ASN A 70 -6.41 31.10 -25.08
N LYS A 71 -7.08 30.36 -25.97
CA LYS A 71 -7.38 30.87 -27.32
C LYS A 71 -8.60 31.80 -27.23
N PRO A 72 -8.46 33.13 -27.39
CA PRO A 72 -9.59 34.04 -27.38
C PRO A 72 -10.51 33.68 -28.55
N LEU A 73 -11.77 33.38 -28.24
CA LEU A 73 -12.84 33.33 -29.23
C LEU A 73 -12.93 34.71 -29.86
N GLN A 74 -12.39 34.86 -31.07
CA GLN A 74 -12.67 36.02 -31.90
C GLN A 74 -14.14 35.93 -32.33
N GLU A 75 -15.00 36.50 -31.51
CA GLU A 75 -16.39 36.79 -31.82
C GLU A 75 -16.40 37.75 -33.00
N LYS A 76 -16.65 37.20 -34.19
CA LYS A 76 -16.72 37.96 -35.43
C LYS A 76 -18.03 38.73 -35.42
N LEU A 77 -18.01 39.94 -34.84
CA LEU A 77 -19.14 40.88 -34.88
C LEU A 77 -19.61 41.03 -36.33
N PRO A 78 -20.93 40.90 -36.60
CA PRO A 78 -21.46 41.21 -37.91
C PRO A 78 -21.21 42.68 -38.20
N SER A 79 -20.50 42.94 -39.30
CA SER A 79 -20.19 44.26 -39.81
C SER A 79 -21.46 45.11 -39.92
N GLN A 80 -21.41 46.34 -39.42
CA GLN A 80 -22.45 47.35 -39.63
C GLN A 80 -22.78 47.46 -41.13
N PRO A 81 -24.07 47.57 -41.51
CA PRO A 81 -24.42 47.93 -42.88
C PRO A 81 -23.85 49.33 -43.16
N ALA A 82 -23.02 49.42 -44.20
CA ALA A 82 -22.45 50.67 -44.67
C ALA A 82 -23.56 51.71 -44.90
N ASP A 83 -23.30 52.94 -44.47
CA ASP A 83 -24.10 54.14 -44.71
C ASP A 83 -24.53 54.21 -46.18
N GLN A 84 -25.77 53.82 -46.46
CA GLN A 84 -26.45 54.20 -47.69
C GLN A 84 -27.03 55.60 -47.47
N ALA A 85 -26.52 56.55 -48.26
CA ALA A 85 -27.02 57.92 -48.30
C ALA A 85 -28.56 57.95 -48.43
N PRO A 86 -29.25 58.88 -47.75
CA PRO A 86 -30.69 58.99 -47.84
C PRO A 86 -31.10 59.26 -49.30
N PRO A 87 -31.99 58.45 -49.91
CA PRO A 87 -32.50 58.75 -51.24
C PRO A 87 -33.41 59.98 -51.15
N THR A 88 -32.86 61.15 -51.46
CA THR A 88 -33.60 62.38 -51.77
C THR A 88 -34.30 62.21 -53.11
N GLY A 89 -35.44 61.53 -53.08
CA GLY A 89 -36.39 61.43 -54.19
C GLY A 89 -37.74 61.07 -53.60
N GLU A 90 -38.79 61.79 -54.00
CA GLU A 90 -40.17 61.57 -53.58
C GLU A 90 -40.61 60.14 -53.90
N THR A 91 -40.40 59.24 -52.94
CA THR A 91 -40.75 57.84 -53.08
C THR A 91 -42.22 57.68 -52.80
N ASN A 92 -42.93 57.34 -53.87
CA ASN A 92 -44.32 56.90 -53.91
C ASN A 92 -44.63 55.96 -52.73
N ILE A 93 -45.71 56.25 -51.99
CA ILE A 93 -46.11 55.56 -50.74
C ILE A 93 -46.14 54.03 -50.91
N SER A 94 -46.48 53.56 -52.11
CA SER A 94 -46.46 52.14 -52.48
C SER A 94 -45.08 51.47 -52.30
N ASN A 95 -43.99 52.15 -52.66
CA ASN A 95 -42.63 51.61 -52.54
C ASN A 95 -42.18 51.49 -51.07
N LYS A 96 -42.64 52.40 -50.20
CA LYS A 96 -42.38 52.33 -48.76
C LYS A 96 -43.10 51.14 -48.14
N PHE A 97 -44.32 50.86 -48.57
CA PHE A 97 -45.10 49.72 -48.08
C PHE A 97 -44.49 48.38 -48.48
N GLU A 98 -44.08 48.22 -49.74
CA GLU A 98 -43.38 47.02 -50.22
C GLU A 98 -42.04 46.77 -49.49
N PHE A 99 -41.29 47.84 -49.21
CA PHE A 99 -40.07 47.76 -48.42
C PHE A 99 -40.35 47.26 -47.00
N LEU A 100 -41.38 47.80 -46.33
CA LEU A 100 -41.78 47.37 -45.00
C LEU A 100 -42.21 45.90 -44.97
N ILE A 101 -42.95 45.43 -45.99
CA ILE A 101 -43.34 44.01 -46.10
C ILE A 101 -42.11 43.11 -46.25
N ARG A 102 -41.14 43.48 -47.10
CA ARG A 102 -39.91 42.70 -47.26
C ARG A 102 -39.06 42.70 -45.99
N ALA A 103 -38.94 43.85 -45.32
CA ALA A 103 -38.23 43.97 -44.05
C ALA A 103 -38.89 43.11 -42.95
N ALA A 104 -40.21 43.12 -42.86
CA ALA A 104 -40.96 42.28 -41.93
C ALA A 104 -40.76 40.78 -42.23
N LYS A 105 -40.83 40.37 -43.50
CA LYS A 105 -40.55 38.97 -43.91
C LYS A 105 -39.12 38.54 -43.56
N ALA A 106 -38.13 39.40 -43.81
CA ALA A 106 -36.73 39.13 -43.44
C ALA A 106 -36.57 38.96 -41.92
N GLN A 107 -37.20 39.83 -41.12
CA GLN A 107 -37.18 39.72 -39.65
C GLN A 107 -37.84 38.43 -39.15
N THR A 108 -38.96 38.01 -39.74
CA THR A 108 -39.61 36.75 -39.34
C THR A 108 -38.75 35.51 -39.64
N GLY A 109 -37.98 35.54 -40.73
CA GLY A 109 -37.02 34.48 -41.05
C GLY A 109 -35.90 34.37 -40.01
N VAL A 110 -35.29 35.50 -39.67
CA VAL A 110 -34.22 35.57 -38.65
C VAL A 110 -34.73 35.13 -37.27
N LEU A 111 -35.95 35.54 -36.88
CA LEU A 111 -36.57 35.09 -35.63
C LEU A 111 -36.81 33.58 -35.61
N SER A 112 -37.24 32.99 -36.73
CA SER A 112 -37.43 31.54 -36.85
C SER A 112 -36.12 30.76 -36.74
N GLU A 113 -35.05 31.25 -37.36
CA GLU A 113 -33.71 30.67 -37.25
C GLU A 113 -33.17 30.77 -35.83
N SER A 114 -33.27 31.95 -35.21
CA SER A 114 -32.86 32.17 -33.82
C SER A 114 -33.63 31.26 -32.85
N GLN A 115 -34.93 31.03 -33.08
CA GLN A 115 -35.71 30.10 -32.27
C GLN A 115 -35.24 28.64 -32.40
N LYS A 116 -34.86 28.20 -33.61
CA LYS A 116 -34.31 26.86 -33.83
C LYS A 116 -32.95 26.70 -33.15
N GLU A 117 -32.08 27.70 -33.26
CA GLU A 117 -30.79 27.71 -32.58
C GLU A 117 -30.94 27.65 -31.07
N LEU A 118 -31.88 28.40 -30.51
CA LEU A 118 -32.18 28.37 -29.08
C LEU A 118 -32.63 26.98 -28.62
N VAL A 119 -33.48 26.28 -29.40
CA VAL A 119 -33.90 24.91 -29.10
C VAL A 119 -32.71 23.94 -29.14
N ILE A 120 -31.83 24.06 -30.14
CA ILE A 120 -30.63 23.23 -30.25
C ILE A 120 -29.67 23.49 -29.09
N ALA A 121 -29.46 24.77 -28.73
CA ALA A 121 -28.62 25.16 -27.61
C ALA A 121 -29.16 24.63 -26.28
N ASN A 122 -30.47 24.75 -26.03
CA ASN A 122 -31.11 24.21 -24.83
C ASN A 122 -30.98 22.69 -24.74
N LYS A 123 -31.12 21.97 -25.86
CA LYS A 123 -30.89 20.52 -25.90
C LYS A 123 -29.45 20.18 -25.54
N ARG A 124 -28.48 20.91 -26.12
CA ARG A 124 -27.06 20.72 -25.82
C ARG A 124 -26.72 21.02 -24.35
N ILE A 125 -27.31 22.07 -23.78
CA ILE A 125 -27.16 22.38 -22.35
C ILE A 125 -27.69 21.23 -21.51
N ALA A 126 -28.88 20.70 -21.81
CA ALA A 126 -29.44 19.56 -21.09
C ALA A 126 -28.55 18.31 -21.18
N ASP A 127 -28.00 18.01 -22.36
CA ASP A 127 -27.09 16.87 -22.55
C ASP A 127 -25.77 17.05 -21.79
N LEU A 128 -25.20 18.26 -21.79
CA LEU A 128 -23.98 18.56 -21.02
C LEU A 128 -24.22 18.51 -19.51
N THR A 129 -25.37 18.99 -19.03
CA THR A 129 -25.75 18.88 -17.60
C THR A 129 -25.82 17.41 -17.18
N LYS A 130 -26.45 16.54 -17.97
CA LYS A 130 -26.50 15.09 -17.70
C LYS A 130 -25.10 14.46 -17.66
N GLN A 131 -24.21 14.86 -18.58
CA GLN A 131 -22.83 14.37 -18.57
C GLN A 131 -22.07 14.82 -17.33
N LEU A 132 -22.28 16.05 -16.87
CA LEU A 132 -21.67 16.56 -15.64
C LEU A 132 -22.17 15.81 -14.40
N ASP A 133 -23.48 15.55 -14.31
CA ASP A 133 -24.05 14.80 -13.20
C ASP A 133 -23.51 13.36 -13.17
N TYR A 134 -23.47 12.67 -14.32
CA TYR A 134 -22.88 11.35 -14.43
C TYR A 134 -21.39 11.32 -14.01
N ALA A 135 -20.60 12.27 -14.52
CA ALA A 135 -19.19 12.37 -14.18
C ALA A 135 -18.97 12.65 -12.69
N ARG A 136 -19.88 13.41 -12.06
CA ARG A 136 -19.85 13.68 -10.62
C ARG A 136 -20.15 12.43 -9.80
N GLU A 137 -21.18 11.68 -10.16
CA GLU A 137 -21.52 10.41 -9.51
C GLU A 137 -20.39 9.39 -9.64
N GLU A 138 -19.75 9.31 -10.81
CA GLU A 138 -18.59 8.45 -11.04
C GLU A 138 -17.40 8.87 -10.17
N CYS A 139 -17.09 10.17 -10.08
CA CYS A 139 -16.05 10.69 -9.20
C CYS A 139 -16.32 10.36 -7.73
N ASP A 140 -17.54 10.57 -7.25
CA ASP A 140 -17.93 10.28 -5.86
C ASP A 140 -17.82 8.77 -5.56
N SER A 141 -18.21 7.91 -6.51
CA SER A 141 -18.05 6.45 -6.42
C SER A 141 -16.58 6.03 -6.36
N HIS A 142 -15.72 6.59 -7.22
CA HIS A 142 -14.29 6.33 -7.18
C HIS A 142 -13.65 6.82 -5.89
N TYR A 143 -14.05 7.99 -5.38
CA TYR A 143 -13.56 8.51 -4.11
C TYR A 143 -13.97 7.62 -2.94
N ALA A 144 -15.20 7.11 -2.92
CA ALA A 144 -15.66 6.16 -1.91
C ALA A 144 -14.85 4.86 -1.94
N LYS A 145 -14.58 4.31 -3.13
CA LYS A 145 -13.73 3.11 -3.31
C LYS A 145 -12.30 3.36 -2.83
N LEU A 146 -11.71 4.49 -3.21
CA LEU A 146 -10.35 4.86 -2.79
C LEU A 146 -10.24 5.02 -1.28
N ASN A 147 -11.26 5.62 -0.63
CA ASN A 147 -11.27 5.76 0.81
C ASN A 147 -11.39 4.41 1.53
N LEU A 148 -12.19 3.47 0.97
CA LEU A 148 -12.29 2.12 1.50
C LEU A 148 -10.96 1.37 1.40
N THR A 149 -10.32 1.39 0.22
CA THR A 149 -9.02 0.72 0.02
C THR A 149 -7.92 1.34 0.87
N SER A 150 -7.94 2.66 1.07
CA SER A 150 -7.01 3.35 1.99
C SER A 150 -7.16 2.84 3.43
N LYS A 151 -8.40 2.70 3.92
CA LYS A 151 -8.67 2.17 5.27
C LYS A 151 -8.24 0.71 5.42
N ASP A 152 -8.49 -0.11 4.40
CA ASP A 152 -8.06 -1.50 4.41
C ASP A 152 -6.53 -1.61 4.43
N TYR A 153 -5.83 -0.74 3.68
CA TYR A 153 -4.38 -0.67 3.70
C TYR A 153 -3.83 -0.28 5.09
N GLU A 154 -4.41 0.74 5.72
CA GLU A 154 -4.05 1.15 7.09
C GLU A 154 -4.25 0.02 8.10
N LYS A 155 -5.38 -0.70 8.00
CA LYS A 155 -5.67 -1.86 8.85
C LYS A 155 -4.66 -2.98 8.66
N CYS A 156 -4.35 -3.32 7.42
CA CYS A 156 -3.33 -4.33 7.09
C CYS A 156 -1.94 -3.92 7.58
N ARG A 157 -1.57 -2.65 7.41
CA ARG A 157 -0.29 -2.11 7.90
C ARG A 157 -0.19 -2.20 9.43
N LYS A 158 -1.25 -1.81 10.14
CA LYS A 158 -1.29 -1.89 11.61
C LYS A 158 -1.16 -3.33 12.08
N LYS A 159 -1.94 -4.24 11.50
CA LYS A 159 -1.86 -5.67 11.82
C LYS A 159 -0.47 -6.24 11.55
N SER A 160 0.14 -5.92 10.42
CA SER A 160 1.50 -6.38 10.11
C SER A 160 2.54 -5.89 11.12
N LEU A 161 2.36 -4.71 11.70
CA LEU A 161 3.25 -4.17 12.72
C LEU A 161 3.03 -4.86 14.07
N GLU A 162 1.76 -5.10 14.45
CA GLU A 162 1.40 -5.87 15.64
C GLU A 162 1.95 -7.30 15.56
N ASP A 163 1.72 -8.00 14.45
CA ASP A 163 2.23 -9.36 14.20
C ASP A 163 3.77 -9.38 14.29
N LYS A 164 4.46 -8.37 13.75
CA LYS A 164 5.92 -8.27 13.81
C LYS A 164 6.43 -8.12 15.25
N LEU A 165 5.78 -7.27 16.05
CA LEU A 165 6.14 -7.10 17.47
C LEU A 165 5.89 -8.38 18.26
N GLU A 166 4.80 -9.09 17.98
CA GLU A 166 4.51 -10.39 18.60
C GLU A 166 5.59 -11.42 18.25
N TRP A 167 5.99 -11.50 16.98
CA TRP A 167 7.06 -12.41 16.55
C TRP A 167 8.41 -12.06 17.18
N GLU A 168 8.77 -10.78 17.27
CA GLU A 168 10.00 -10.35 17.94
C GLU A 168 10.01 -10.69 19.44
N ALA A 169 8.85 -10.59 20.11
CA ALA A 169 8.70 -11.01 21.49
C ALA A 169 8.89 -12.53 21.66
N GLN A 170 8.20 -13.33 20.83
CA GLN A 170 8.33 -14.78 20.85
C GLN A 170 9.76 -15.24 20.53
N GLU A 171 10.45 -14.58 19.60
CA GLU A 171 11.84 -14.89 19.27
C GLU A 171 12.77 -14.64 20.47
N LYS A 172 12.57 -13.55 21.21
CA LYS A 172 13.34 -13.25 22.42
C LYS A 172 13.11 -14.29 23.52
N ASP A 173 11.86 -14.69 23.73
CA ASP A 173 11.53 -15.71 24.73
C ASP A 173 12.13 -17.07 24.37
N LEU A 174 12.03 -17.49 23.11
CA LEU A 174 12.65 -18.73 22.63
C LEU A 174 14.18 -18.70 22.73
N LYS A 175 14.82 -17.54 22.48
CA LYS A 175 16.27 -17.38 22.67
C LYS A 175 16.65 -17.50 24.15
N ARG A 176 15.85 -16.93 25.05
CA ARG A 176 16.06 -17.05 26.50
C ARG A 176 15.93 -18.51 26.93
N GLU A 177 14.84 -19.17 26.57
CA GLU A 177 14.59 -20.59 26.89
C GLU A 177 15.73 -21.49 26.36
N LYS A 178 16.15 -21.27 25.11
CA LYS A 178 17.28 -22.00 24.54
C LYS A 178 18.57 -21.81 25.35
N SER A 179 18.85 -20.58 25.79
CA SER A 179 20.04 -20.28 26.59
C SER A 179 19.98 -20.95 27.97
N GLU A 180 18.84 -20.90 28.63
CA GLU A 180 18.61 -21.53 29.94
C GLU A 180 18.76 -23.05 29.83
N LEU A 181 18.13 -23.67 28.82
CA LEU A 181 18.21 -25.11 28.59
C LEU A 181 19.63 -25.55 28.23
N SER A 182 20.37 -24.74 27.47
CA SER A 182 21.77 -25.03 27.15
C SER A 182 22.66 -24.96 28.39
N SER A 183 22.45 -24.00 29.29
CA SER A 183 23.19 -23.92 30.56
C SER A 183 22.89 -25.13 31.45
N ALA A 184 21.61 -25.44 31.62
CA ALA A 184 21.18 -26.59 32.42
C ALA A 184 21.69 -27.92 31.88
N LEU A 185 21.80 -28.05 30.54
CA LEU A 185 22.37 -29.24 29.91
C LEU A 185 23.86 -29.39 30.23
N GLU A 186 24.64 -28.31 30.14
CA GLU A 186 26.08 -28.37 30.47
C GLU A 186 26.29 -28.63 31.96
N GLU A 187 25.52 -27.98 32.84
CA GLU A 187 25.56 -28.26 34.28
C GLU A 187 25.23 -29.73 34.60
N ALA A 188 24.23 -30.29 33.92
CA ALA A 188 23.86 -31.70 34.07
C ALA A 188 24.95 -32.65 33.56
N LYS A 189 25.59 -32.34 32.43
CA LYS A 189 26.74 -33.11 31.92
C LYS A 189 27.89 -33.11 32.93
N ASP A 190 28.22 -31.94 33.48
CA ASP A 190 29.28 -31.81 34.47
C ASP A 190 28.96 -32.56 35.76
N GLU A 191 27.72 -32.52 36.24
CA GLU A 191 27.29 -33.29 37.41
C GLU A 191 27.36 -34.80 37.18
N ILE A 192 26.91 -35.27 36.01
CA ILE A 192 27.00 -36.68 35.63
C ILE A 192 28.46 -37.11 35.55
N ALA A 193 29.33 -36.33 34.91
CA ALA A 193 30.75 -36.62 34.80
C ALA A 193 31.41 -36.70 36.19
N ARG A 194 31.15 -35.72 37.07
CA ARG A 194 31.66 -35.73 38.45
C ARG A 194 31.19 -36.95 39.25
N SER A 195 29.90 -37.27 39.16
CA SER A 195 29.31 -38.42 39.86
C SER A 195 29.88 -39.75 39.35
N PHE A 196 30.03 -39.88 38.04
CA PHE A 196 30.63 -41.05 37.39
C PHE A 196 32.10 -41.22 37.80
N MET A 197 32.92 -40.17 37.70
CA MET A 197 34.33 -40.20 38.10
C MET A 197 34.48 -40.60 39.58
N LYS A 198 33.64 -40.05 40.46
CA LYS A 198 33.64 -40.40 41.88
C LYS A 198 33.29 -41.86 42.12
N GLY A 199 32.27 -42.39 41.42
CA GLY A 199 31.90 -43.80 41.50
C GLY A 199 33.01 -44.72 40.99
N PHE A 200 33.65 -44.34 39.88
CA PHE A 200 34.75 -45.07 39.28
C PHE A 200 35.98 -45.14 40.20
N HIS A 201 36.40 -44.02 40.79
CA HIS A 201 37.50 -44.02 41.77
C HIS A 201 37.23 -44.93 42.97
N ARG A 202 36.00 -44.91 43.51
CA ARG A 202 35.60 -45.82 44.59
C ARG A 202 35.65 -47.28 44.19
N ALA A 203 35.31 -47.61 42.94
CA ALA A 203 35.44 -48.97 42.42
C ALA A 203 36.92 -49.39 42.32
N ILE A 204 37.80 -48.51 41.84
CA ILE A 204 39.26 -48.76 41.83
C ILE A 204 39.78 -49.00 43.26
N GLU A 205 39.38 -48.17 44.23
CA GLU A 205 39.75 -48.34 45.64
C GLU A 205 39.33 -49.72 46.16
N GLN A 206 38.12 -50.18 45.85
CA GLN A 206 37.65 -51.52 46.23
C GLN A 206 38.47 -52.64 45.61
N VAL A 207 38.84 -52.52 44.33
CA VAL A 207 39.68 -53.52 43.64
C VAL A 207 41.09 -53.54 44.25
N ASN A 208 41.66 -52.39 44.57
CA ASN A 208 42.98 -52.29 45.20
C ASN A 208 43.03 -52.96 46.58
N ILE A 209 41.94 -52.94 47.34
CA ILE A 209 41.83 -53.66 48.62
C ILE A 209 41.88 -55.18 48.40
N LEU A 210 41.17 -55.68 47.38
CA LEU A 210 41.09 -57.12 47.10
C LEU A 210 42.36 -57.66 46.40
N PHE A 211 43.00 -56.84 45.57
CA PHE A 211 44.13 -57.21 44.72
C PHE A 211 45.23 -56.13 44.76
N PRO A 212 46.00 -56.03 45.86
CA PRO A 212 46.93 -54.91 46.07
C PRO A 212 48.13 -54.87 45.12
N ASN A 213 48.41 -55.96 44.41
CA ASN A 213 49.53 -56.06 43.45
C ASN A 213 49.11 -55.76 42.00
N THR A 214 47.82 -55.48 41.75
CA THR A 214 47.32 -55.20 40.40
C THR A 214 47.54 -53.73 40.06
N ASP A 215 48.20 -53.45 38.94
CA ASP A 215 48.37 -52.09 38.43
C ASP A 215 47.11 -51.62 37.69
N LEU A 216 46.36 -50.70 38.31
CA LEU A 216 45.19 -50.05 37.73
C LEU A 216 45.47 -48.63 37.22
N SER A 217 46.73 -48.18 37.22
CA SER A 217 47.11 -46.83 36.76
C SER A 217 46.75 -46.58 35.28
N VAL A 218 46.61 -47.65 34.50
CA VAL A 218 46.28 -47.61 33.07
C VAL A 218 44.79 -47.35 32.81
N VAL A 219 43.93 -47.59 33.81
CA VAL A 219 42.47 -47.53 33.65
C VAL A 219 41.99 -46.10 33.85
N ASP A 220 41.63 -45.45 32.74
CA ASP A 220 41.06 -44.11 32.72
C ASP A 220 39.67 -44.18 32.07
N PRO A 221 38.61 -43.83 32.82
CA PRO A 221 37.23 -43.98 32.36
C PRO A 221 36.82 -42.88 31.37
N LEU A 222 37.66 -41.86 31.15
CA LEU A 222 37.44 -40.79 30.18
C LEU A 222 38.08 -41.07 28.82
N LYS A 223 38.89 -42.14 28.69
CA LYS A 223 39.48 -42.46 27.39
C LYS A 223 38.44 -42.93 26.39
N ILE A 224 38.50 -42.35 25.20
CA ILE A 224 37.60 -42.67 24.11
C ILE A 224 38.05 -43.97 23.45
N ALA A 225 37.13 -44.93 23.31
CA ALA A 225 37.37 -46.14 22.53
C ALA A 225 36.81 -45.97 21.11
N VAL A 226 37.68 -46.04 20.10
CA VAL A 226 37.31 -46.06 18.68
C VAL A 226 37.76 -47.39 18.09
N ASP A 227 36.84 -48.13 17.46
CA ASP A 227 37.10 -49.45 16.87
C ASP A 227 37.77 -50.47 17.82
N GLY A 228 37.35 -50.45 19.09
CA GLY A 228 37.88 -51.36 20.12
C GLY A 228 39.29 -51.01 20.61
N LYS A 229 39.87 -49.90 20.14
CA LYS A 229 41.16 -49.38 20.62
C LYS A 229 40.92 -48.14 21.47
N ILE A 230 41.63 -48.09 22.60
CA ILE A 230 41.65 -46.91 23.46
C ILE A 230 42.52 -45.85 22.77
N VAL A 231 41.91 -44.73 22.41
CA VAL A 231 42.59 -43.58 21.81
C VAL A 231 42.85 -42.58 22.93
N ALA A 232 44.12 -42.18 23.11
CA ALA A 232 44.45 -41.03 23.95
C ALA A 232 44.17 -39.76 23.14
N GLU A 233 43.49 -38.77 23.75
CA GLU A 233 43.55 -37.40 23.26
C GLU A 233 44.96 -36.83 23.36
#